data_AF-A0A2V9I2U0-F1
#
_entry.id   AF-A0A2V9I2U0-F1
#
_cell.length_a   1.000
_cell.length_b   1.000
_cell.length_c   1.000
_cell.angle_alpha   90.00
_cell.angle_beta   90.00
_cell.angle_gamma   90.00
#
_symmetry.space_group_name_H-M   'P 1'
#
loop_
_entity.id
_entity.type
_entity.pdbx_description
1 polymer ?
#
loop_
_entity_poly.entity_id
_entity_poly.type
_entity_poly.pdbx_seq_one_letter_code
_entity_poly.pdbx_strand_id
1 'polypeptide(L)' 'TDVGMTGPHGGVIGMDRHGIIGKFLSGLPARFEVATGDVQMNCVLIETADQGPRNSAGRLRARSIERLRFSID' A
#
# COMPACT_ATOMS: atom_id res chain seq x y z
N THR A 1 3.24 -11.35 2.02
CA THR A 1 3.68 -10.02 2.50
C THR A 1 3.39 -9.00 1.43
N ASP A 2 2.96 -7.79 1.82
CA ASP A 2 2.51 -6.72 0.91
C ASP A 2 3.46 -5.51 0.94
N VAL A 3 3.40 -4.65 -0.08
CA VAL A 3 4.14 -3.37 -0.13
C VAL A 3 3.46 -2.33 0.75
N GLY A 4 2.13 -2.32 0.79
CA GLY A 4 1.29 -1.31 1.41
C GLY A 4 0.62 -0.40 0.38
N MET A 5 -0.42 0.31 0.81
CA MET A 5 -1.17 1.27 0.00
C MET A 5 -0.47 2.63 -0.01
N THR A 6 -0.59 3.39 -1.10
CA THR A 6 -0.27 4.82 -1.12
C THR A 6 -1.57 5.63 -1.12
N GLY A 7 -1.77 6.46 -0.11
CA GLY A 7 -3.01 7.20 0.09
C GLY A 7 -3.31 7.48 1.57
N PRO A 8 -4.55 7.89 1.89
CA PRO A 8 -5.01 8.21 3.24
C PRO A 8 -4.94 6.97 4.17
N HIS A 9 -4.09 7.04 5.19
CA HIS A 9 -3.87 5.96 6.15
C HIS A 9 -4.84 6.03 7.35
N GLY A 10 -5.43 7.20 7.62
CA GLY A 10 -6.43 7.40 8.66
C GLY A 10 -7.80 6.76 8.40
N GLY A 11 -7.99 6.20 7.19
CA GLY A 11 -9.21 5.50 6.77
C GLY A 11 -9.21 4.00 7.04
N VAL A 12 -10.22 3.30 6.51
CA VAL A 12 -10.27 1.84 6.44
C VAL A 12 -9.99 1.43 4.99
N ILE A 13 -8.77 0.95 4.72
CA ILE A 13 -8.30 0.60 3.36
C ILE A 13 -8.52 1.77 2.37
N GLY A 14 -8.15 2.99 2.81
CA GLY A 14 -8.25 4.22 2.01
C GLY A 14 -9.64 4.87 1.99
N MET A 15 -10.65 4.24 2.59
CA MET A 15 -12.02 4.76 2.64
C MET A 15 -12.32 5.46 3.98
N ASP A 16 -13.31 6.36 4.00
CA ASP A 16 -13.80 7.00 5.21
C ASP A 16 -14.18 5.94 6.26
N ARG A 17 -13.61 6.09 7.45
CA ARG A 17 -13.73 5.08 8.49
C ARG A 17 -15.15 4.95 9.01
N HIS A 18 -15.91 6.05 9.06
CA HIS A 18 -17.25 6.06 9.61
C HIS A 18 -18.22 5.32 8.68
N GLY A 19 -18.15 5.58 7.37
CA GLY A 19 -18.94 4.86 6.37
C GLY A 19 -18.71 3.35 6.41
N ILE A 20 -17.45 2.92 6.50
CA ILE A 20 -17.12 1.49 6.53
C ILE A 20 -17.51 0.83 7.87
N ILE A 21 -17.22 1.44 9.01
CA ILE A 21 -17.62 0.90 10.32
C ILE A 21 -19.15 0.79 10.42
N GLY A 22 -19.86 1.83 9.99
CA GLY A 22 -21.32 1.83 9.96
C GLY A 22 -21.90 0.70 9.11
N LYS A 23 -21.33 0.43 7.94
CA LYS A 23 -21.70 -0.72 7.09
C LYS A 23 -21.52 -2.05 7.82
N PHE A 24 -20.40 -2.26 8.50
CA PHE A 24 -20.14 -3.52 9.21
C PHE A 24 -21.06 -3.74 10.41
N LEU A 25 -21.35 -2.68 11.18
CA LEU A 25 -22.22 -2.78 12.36
C LEU A 25 -23.70 -2.95 11.99
N SER A 26 -24.17 -2.24 10.96
CA SER A 26 -25.59 -2.24 10.59
C SER A 26 -25.96 -3.31 9.56
N GLY A 27 -25.00 -3.81 8.79
CA GLY A 27 -25.24 -4.70 7.64
C GLY A 27 -25.92 -4.00 6.45
N LEU A 28 -26.16 -2.69 6.53
CA LEU A 28 -26.79 -1.92 5.45
C LEU A 28 -25.75 -1.40 4.44
N PRO A 29 -26.13 -1.19 3.17
CA PRO A 29 -25.25 -0.56 2.19
C PRO A 29 -24.79 0.83 2.64
N ALA A 30 -23.52 1.15 2.39
CA ALA A 30 -22.94 2.46 2.61
C ALA A 30 -22.17 2.91 1.36
N ARG A 31 -22.05 4.23 1.17
CA ARG A 31 -21.19 4.79 0.13
C ARG A 31 -19.72 4.63 0.52
N PHE A 32 -18.89 4.34 -0.48
CA PHE A 32 -17.44 4.27 -0.34
C PHE A 32 -16.88 5.65 -0.68
N GLU A 33 -16.62 6.44 0.35
CA GLU A 33 -16.00 7.75 0.23
C GLU A 33 -14.52 7.62 0.55
N VAL A 34 -13.66 8.31 -0.22
CA VAL A 34 -12.21 8.28 0.02
C VAL A 34 -11.90 9.08 1.29
N ALA A 35 -11.08 8.53 2.19
CA ALA A 35 -10.66 9.24 3.38
C ALA A 35 -9.79 10.47 3.03
N THR A 36 -9.67 11.42 3.96
CA THR A 36 -8.87 12.64 3.78
C THR A 36 -7.79 12.74 4.87
N GLY A 37 -6.71 13.47 4.58
CA GLY A 37 -5.57 13.60 5.49
C GLY A 37 -4.72 12.33 5.65
N ASP A 38 -3.71 12.39 6.53
CA ASP A 38 -2.79 11.27 6.87
C ASP A 38 -2.32 10.50 5.62
N VAL A 39 -1.82 11.21 4.62
CA VAL A 39 -1.40 10.61 3.36
C VAL A 39 -0.04 9.97 3.53
N GLN A 40 0.03 8.66 3.29
CA GLN A 40 1.27 7.89 3.35
C GLN A 40 1.58 7.30 1.98
N MET A 41 2.86 7.27 1.63
CA MET A 41 3.38 6.52 0.48
C MET A 41 4.18 5.33 0.97
N ASN A 42 3.72 4.13 0.64
CA ASN A 42 4.43 2.90 0.91
C ASN A 42 5.03 2.38 -0.40
N CYS A 43 6.33 2.08 -0.39
CA CYS A 43 7.02 1.54 -1.55
C CYS A 43 8.18 0.62 -1.14
N VAL A 44 8.83 0.00 -2.12
CA VAL A 44 10.00 -0.84 -1.91
C VAL A 44 11.11 -0.38 -2.85
N LEU A 45 12.27 -0.09 -2.30
CA LEU A 45 13.50 0.11 -3.06
C LEU A 45 14.16 -1.25 -3.25
N ILE A 46 14.38 -1.64 -4.51
CA ILE A 46 15.02 -2.89 -4.88
C ILE A 46 16.26 -2.56 -5.70
N GLU A 47 17.43 -2.94 -5.20
CA GLU A 47 18.65 -2.88 -6.00
C GLU A 47 18.88 -4.22 -6.67
N THR A 48 19.28 -4.19 -7.94
CA THR A 48 19.61 -5.39 -8.71
C THR A 48 20.98 -5.26 -9.36
N ALA A 49 21.51 -6.36 -9.89
CA ALA A 49 22.72 -6.34 -10.70
C ALA A 49 22.36 -6.07 -12.17
N ASP A 50 23.03 -5.11 -12.80
CA ASP A 50 22.81 -4.74 -14.20
C ASP A 50 22.91 -5.94 -15.17
N GLN A 51 23.84 -6.86 -14.90
CA GLN A 51 24.13 -8.04 -15.74
C GLN A 51 24.23 -9.33 -14.91
N GLY A 52 23.23 -9.59 -14.06
CA GLY A 52 23.15 -10.82 -13.25
C GLY A 52 22.48 -12.01 -13.97
N PRO A 53 22.69 -13.25 -13.49
CA PRO A 53 21.97 -14.41 -13.98
C PRO A 53 20.46 -14.24 -13.73
N ARG A 54 19.67 -14.55 -14.76
CA ARG A 54 18.21 -14.51 -14.71
C ARG A 54 17.66 -15.89 -14.41
N ASN A 55 16.55 -15.96 -13.67
CA ASN A 55 15.82 -17.22 -13.54
C ASN A 55 15.11 -17.59 -14.86
N SER A 56 14.46 -18.75 -14.90
CA SER A 56 13.72 -19.23 -16.07
C SER A 56 12.60 -18.28 -16.56
N ALA A 57 12.12 -17.38 -15.69
CA ALA A 57 11.15 -16.34 -16.02
C ALA A 57 11.79 -14.99 -16.40
N GLY A 58 13.12 -14.93 -16.61
CA GLY A 58 13.84 -13.73 -17.03
C GLY A 58 14.13 -12.71 -15.92
N ARG A 59 13.84 -13.02 -14.65
CA ARG A 59 13.96 -12.08 -13.52
C ARG A 59 15.36 -12.11 -12.91
N LEU A 60 15.87 -10.93 -12.55
CA LEU A 60 17.11 -10.78 -11.78
C LEU A 60 16.88 -11.07 -10.29
N ARG A 61 17.93 -11.50 -9.60
CA ARG A 61 17.94 -11.51 -8.13
C ARG A 61 18.15 -10.10 -7.60
N ALA A 62 17.40 -9.75 -6.56
CA ALA A 62 17.65 -8.54 -5.79
C ALA A 62 18.95 -8.68 -4.99
N ARG A 63 19.73 -7.60 -4.94
CA ARG A 63 20.88 -7.43 -4.04
C ARG A 63 20.40 -6.94 -2.67
N SER A 64 19.45 -6.03 -2.66
CA SER A 64 18.81 -5.48 -1.47
C SER A 64 17.31 -5.28 -1.74
N ILE A 65 16.51 -5.36 -0.69
CA ILE A 65 15.08 -5.08 -0.70
C ILE A 65 14.79 -4.28 0.57
N GLU A 66 14.50 -3.00 0.41
CA GLU A 66 14.20 -2.09 1.52
C GLU A 66 12.77 -1.56 1.40
N ARG A 67 12.00 -1.67 2.48
CA ARG A 67 10.66 -1.08 2.54
C ARG A 67 10.79 0.37 3.00
N LEU A 68 10.24 1.28 2.21
CA LEU A 68 10.24 2.71 2.50
C LEU A 68 8.81 3.17 2.77
N ARG A 69 8.66 4.06 3.75
CA ARG A 69 7.42 4.74 4.06
C ARG A 69 7.68 6.23 4.17
N PHE A 70 6.92 7.01 3.42
CA PHE A 70 6.92 8.47 3.48
C PHE A 70 5.57 8.95 4.00
N SER A 71 5.58 9.95 4.87
CA SER A 71 4.39 10.62 5.40
C SER A 71 4.55 12.12 5.17
N ILE A 72 3.46 12.79 4.83
CA ILE A 72 3.40 14.25 4.76
C ILE A 72 2.68 14.67 6.04
N ASP A 73 3.45 15.06 7.05
CA ASP A 73 2.90 15.63 8.30
C ASP A 73 2.22 16.97 8.03
#